data_AF-A0A1G1PPF0-F1
#
_entry.id   AF-A0A1G1PPF0-F1
#
_cell.length_a   1.000
_cell.length_b   1.000
_cell.length_c   1.000
_cell.angle_alpha   90.00
_cell.angle_beta   90.00
_cell.angle_gamma   90.00
#
_symmetry.space_group_name_H-M   'P 1'
#
loop_
_entity.id
_entity.type
_entity.pdbx_description
1 polymer ?
#
loop_
_entity_poly.entity_id
_entity_poly.type
_entity_poly.pdbx_seq_one_letter_code
_entity_poly.pdbx_strand_id
1 'polypeptide(L)'
;MFNSISEILEDLKNGRMVIVVDDEDRENEGDLAIAASYATAEAVNFMAKFGRGLICVPLEEERLKKLALEPMLENNPGPAQEDPFRTAWMISVDAANGITTGISAADRSRTIDVLINPQSGPEDLVRPGHVFPLKARCGGVLVRAGHTEASIDLMKLAGLCPAGVICEIMNDDGTMARLPQLISFAKTHHLKICSIASLIEYRRRSEKLIARVAETSLPTAFGRFRLILYKDLIRGKIHTALAMGALDNGEALVRVHSECLTGDVFGSLRCDCGRQLEKAMELIARENKGVILYMSQEGRGIGLVEKIKAYALQDKGLDTVEANVALGYKPDLRDYGIGAQILADLGLRSIRLLTNNPRKIVGLEGYGLRVIERVPLETEPNPANYKYLKAKKEKLGHDLQL
;
A
#
# COMPACT_ATOMS: atom_id res chain seq x y z
N MET A 1 -3.42 3.21 -23.05
CA MET A 1 -2.08 2.96 -22.50
C MET A 1 -1.86 3.99 -21.41
N PHE A 2 -1.46 3.58 -20.21
CA PHE A 2 -1.19 4.51 -19.10
C PHE A 2 0.10 5.28 -19.35
N ASN A 3 0.14 6.52 -18.88
CA ASN A 3 1.35 7.33 -18.84
C ASN A 3 2.24 6.91 -17.66
N SER A 4 3.53 7.18 -17.77
CA SER A 4 4.46 6.99 -16.66
C SER A 4 4.16 7.99 -15.54
N ILE A 5 4.44 7.60 -14.28
CA ILE A 5 4.26 8.52 -13.15
C ILE A 5 5.13 9.77 -13.33
N SER A 6 6.34 9.68 -13.88
CA SER A 6 7.17 10.85 -14.18
C SER A 6 6.47 11.86 -15.12
N GLU A 7 5.76 11.39 -16.15
CA GLU A 7 5.00 12.27 -17.05
C GLU A 7 3.78 12.90 -16.36
N ILE A 8 3.15 12.18 -15.43
CA ILE A 8 2.02 12.67 -14.60
C ILE A 8 2.50 13.78 -13.67
N LEU A 9 3.63 13.57 -12.98
CA LEU A 9 4.21 14.55 -12.07
C LEU A 9 4.59 15.84 -12.80
N GLU A 10 5.07 15.74 -14.04
CA GLU A 10 5.38 16.91 -14.87
C GLU A 10 4.13 17.71 -15.25
N ASP A 11 3.02 17.05 -15.59
CA ASP A 11 1.76 17.75 -15.88
C ASP A 11 1.22 18.45 -14.64
N LEU A 12 1.27 17.80 -13.47
CA LEU A 12 0.86 18.40 -12.20
C LEU A 12 1.71 19.61 -11.81
N LYS A 13 3.03 19.53 -11.97
CA LYS A 13 3.95 20.68 -11.77
C LYS A 13 3.60 21.87 -12.65
N ASN A 14 3.14 21.61 -13.87
CA ASN A 14 2.72 22.63 -14.83
C ASN A 14 1.25 23.06 -14.65
N GLY A 15 0.61 22.70 -13.53
CA GLY A 15 -0.77 23.08 -13.21
C GLY A 15 -1.85 22.42 -14.06
N ARG A 16 -1.53 21.30 -14.72
CA ARG A 16 -2.49 20.54 -15.54
C ARG A 16 -3.19 19.47 -14.70
N MET A 17 -4.44 19.21 -15.05
CA MET A 17 -5.20 18.06 -14.52
C MET A 17 -4.65 16.75 -15.09
N VAL A 18 -4.79 15.68 -14.32
CA VAL A 18 -4.50 14.30 -14.73
C VAL A 18 -5.67 13.40 -14.32
N ILE A 19 -5.72 12.19 -14.85
CA ILE A 19 -6.69 11.16 -14.45
C ILE A 19 -5.97 10.09 -13.64
N VAL A 20 -6.51 9.77 -12.46
CA VAL A 20 -6.03 8.69 -11.61
C VAL A 20 -7.11 7.61 -11.57
N VAL A 21 -6.75 6.36 -11.85
CA VAL A 21 -7.66 5.22 -11.77
C VAL A 21 -7.25 4.25 -10.68
N ASP A 22 -8.22 3.67 -9.99
CA ASP A 22 -7.99 2.59 -9.04
C ASP A 22 -8.10 1.20 -9.70
N ASP A 23 -8.09 0.15 -8.88
CA ASP A 23 -8.11 -1.24 -9.33
C ASP A 23 -9.54 -1.68 -9.68
N GLU A 24 -9.70 -2.60 -10.64
CA GLU A 24 -11.02 -3.11 -11.05
C GLU A 24 -11.80 -3.76 -9.89
N ASP A 25 -11.09 -4.32 -8.90
CA ASP A 25 -11.66 -4.95 -7.70
C ASP A 25 -11.97 -3.94 -6.57
N ARG A 26 -11.80 -2.63 -6.78
CA ARG A 26 -12.08 -1.56 -5.79
C ARG A 26 -13.32 -0.74 -6.19
N GLU A 27 -13.17 0.51 -6.62
CA GLU A 27 -14.28 1.33 -7.14
C GLU A 27 -14.40 1.15 -8.66
N ASN A 28 -13.30 0.79 -9.33
CA ASN A 28 -13.15 0.69 -10.78
C ASN A 28 -13.47 2.01 -11.49
N GLU A 29 -13.06 3.12 -10.87
CA GLU A 29 -13.41 4.49 -11.25
C GLU A 29 -12.16 5.30 -11.61
N GLY A 30 -12.39 6.48 -12.17
CA GLY A 30 -11.34 7.43 -12.50
C GLY A 30 -11.68 8.82 -12.04
N ASP A 31 -10.73 9.44 -11.36
CA ASP A 31 -10.84 10.79 -10.83
C ASP A 31 -9.97 11.75 -11.64
N LEU A 32 -10.53 12.91 -11.98
CA LEU A 32 -9.72 14.08 -12.26
C LEU A 32 -8.94 14.44 -11.00
N ALA A 33 -7.66 14.76 -11.14
CA ALA A 33 -6.82 15.25 -10.06
C ALA A 33 -6.01 16.46 -10.51
N ILE A 34 -5.94 17.49 -9.67
CA ILE A 34 -5.07 18.67 -9.83
C ILE A 34 -4.47 19.05 -8.47
N ALA A 35 -3.33 19.72 -8.48
CA ALA A 35 -2.85 20.36 -7.26
C ALA A 35 -3.82 21.46 -6.83
N ALA A 36 -4.17 21.50 -5.55
CA ALA A 36 -5.09 22.48 -5.03
C ALA A 36 -4.60 23.93 -5.22
N SER A 37 -3.28 24.15 -5.27
CA SER A 37 -2.67 25.44 -5.62
C SER A 37 -2.92 25.92 -7.05
N TYR A 38 -3.41 25.05 -7.93
CA TYR A 38 -3.77 25.35 -9.32
C TYR A 38 -5.28 25.21 -9.58
N ALA A 39 -6.09 25.07 -8.53
CA ALA A 39 -7.55 24.91 -8.64
C ALA A 39 -8.25 26.25 -8.90
N THR A 40 -8.02 26.80 -10.10
CA THR A 40 -8.69 28.01 -10.60
C THR A 40 -10.20 27.80 -10.80
N ALA A 41 -10.96 28.88 -10.95
CA ALA A 41 -12.39 28.80 -11.25
C ALA A 41 -12.65 28.03 -12.56
N GLU A 42 -11.77 28.16 -13.56
CA GLU A 42 -11.82 27.42 -14.81
C GLU A 42 -11.62 25.91 -14.59
N ALA A 43 -10.65 25.54 -13.76
CA ALA A 43 -10.40 24.13 -13.43
C ALA A 43 -11.57 23.51 -12.65
N VAL A 44 -12.10 24.21 -11.65
CA VAL A 44 -13.29 23.79 -10.89
C VAL A 44 -14.52 23.68 -11.79
N ASN A 45 -14.72 24.61 -12.71
CA ASN A 45 -15.80 24.56 -13.69
C ASN A 45 -15.63 23.37 -14.66
N PHE A 46 -14.40 23.09 -15.10
CA PHE A 46 -14.11 21.91 -15.91
C PHE A 46 -14.48 20.62 -15.17
N MET A 47 -14.05 20.48 -13.92
CA MET A 47 -14.40 19.34 -13.08
C MET A 47 -15.92 19.20 -12.92
N ALA A 48 -16.63 20.29 -12.62
CA ALA A 48 -18.08 20.26 -12.45
C ALA A 48 -18.83 19.90 -13.75
N LYS A 49 -18.32 20.33 -14.92
CA LYS A 49 -18.96 20.10 -16.22
C LYS A 49 -18.65 18.72 -16.81
N PHE A 50 -17.39 18.29 -16.73
CA PHE A 50 -16.87 17.12 -17.43
C PHE A 50 -16.54 15.95 -16.50
N GLY A 51 -16.13 16.20 -15.26
CA GLY A 51 -16.09 15.17 -14.22
C GLY A 51 -17.50 14.84 -13.74
N ARG A 52 -18.25 15.88 -13.35
CA ARG A 52 -19.63 15.83 -12.82
C ARG A 52 -19.77 15.14 -11.46
N GLY A 53 -18.73 14.45 -10.99
CA GLY A 53 -18.64 13.89 -9.65
C GLY A 53 -18.54 14.95 -8.55
N LEU A 54 -18.26 14.49 -7.34
CA LEU A 54 -18.18 15.36 -6.18
C LEU A 54 -16.79 15.97 -6.09
N ILE A 55 -16.71 17.30 -6.12
CA ILE A 55 -15.43 18.00 -5.99
C ILE A 55 -14.97 17.97 -4.53
N CYS A 56 -13.94 17.18 -4.29
CA CYS A 56 -13.38 16.94 -2.97
C CYS A 56 -11.95 17.48 -2.86
N VAL A 57 -11.51 17.80 -1.63
CA VAL A 57 -10.17 18.35 -1.35
C VAL A 57 -9.43 17.43 -0.38
N PRO A 58 -8.65 16.46 -0.88
CA PRO A 58 -7.74 15.67 -0.05
C PRO A 58 -6.71 16.56 0.65
N LEU A 59 -6.61 16.39 1.97
CA LEU A 59 -5.70 17.11 2.86
C LEU A 59 -5.01 16.15 3.83
N GLU A 60 -3.83 16.57 4.30
CA GLU A 60 -3.15 15.88 5.40
C GLU A 60 -3.82 16.16 6.75
N GLU A 61 -3.69 15.19 7.66
CA GLU A 61 -4.25 15.28 9.02
C GLU A 61 -3.82 16.56 9.76
N GLU A 62 -2.56 16.97 9.63
CA GLU A 62 -2.05 18.18 10.29
C GLU A 62 -2.70 19.46 9.76
N ARG A 63 -3.08 19.50 8.47
CA ARG A 63 -3.80 20.64 7.91
C ARG A 63 -5.24 20.68 8.41
N LEU A 64 -5.91 19.53 8.44
CA LEU A 64 -7.27 19.41 8.98
C LEU A 64 -7.34 19.81 10.46
N LYS A 65 -6.36 19.40 11.27
CA LYS A 65 -6.23 19.82 12.68
C LYS A 65 -6.11 21.33 12.83
N LYS A 66 -5.23 21.98 12.04
CA LYS A 66 -5.05 23.44 12.07
C LYS A 66 -6.33 24.20 11.73
N LEU A 67 -7.16 23.65 10.84
CA LEU A 67 -8.44 24.22 10.43
C LEU A 67 -9.61 23.80 11.33
N ALA A 68 -9.36 23.00 12.38
CA ALA A 68 -10.39 22.40 13.23
C ALA A 68 -11.52 21.76 12.40
N LEU A 69 -11.15 20.93 11.43
CA LEU A 69 -12.09 20.16 10.62
C LEU A 69 -12.27 18.78 11.23
N GLU A 70 -13.48 18.52 11.68
CA GLU A 70 -13.88 17.26 12.32
C GLU A 70 -14.47 16.28 11.30
N PRO A 71 -14.42 14.96 11.55
CA PRO A 71 -15.09 13.98 10.71
C PRO A 71 -16.59 14.30 10.58
N MET A 72 -17.16 14.12 9.39
CA MET A 72 -18.59 14.40 9.16
C MET A 72 -19.51 13.51 10.01
N LEU A 73 -19.05 12.29 10.33
CA LEU A 73 -19.72 11.37 11.24
C LEU A 73 -18.82 11.15 12.45
N GLU A 74 -19.21 11.67 13.61
CA GLU A 74 -18.63 11.25 14.88
C GLU A 74 -19.18 9.87 15.27
N ASN A 75 -18.32 9.02 15.86
CA ASN A 75 -18.66 7.77 16.59
C ASN A 75 -20.12 7.30 16.41
N ASN A 76 -20.38 6.45 15.42
CA ASN A 76 -21.73 5.93 15.17
C ASN A 76 -21.86 4.52 15.78
N PRO A 77 -22.39 4.36 17.02
CA PRO A 77 -22.62 3.04 17.62
C PRO A 77 -23.89 2.34 17.07
N GLY A 78 -24.58 2.92 16.09
CA GLY A 78 -25.76 2.34 15.46
C GLY A 78 -25.43 1.32 14.37
N PRO A 79 -26.43 0.59 13.83
CA PRO A 79 -26.26 -0.38 12.73
C PRO A 79 -26.03 0.31 11.37
N ALA A 80 -25.36 1.46 11.35
CA ALA A 80 -25.07 2.21 10.14
C ALA A 80 -24.15 1.37 9.24
N GLN A 81 -24.58 1.18 8.00
CA GLN A 81 -23.74 0.58 6.96
C GLN A 81 -22.43 1.37 6.89
N GLU A 82 -21.31 0.74 7.26
CA GLU A 82 -19.99 1.33 7.06
C GLU A 82 -19.81 1.64 5.58
N ASP A 83 -19.27 2.81 5.25
CA ASP A 83 -18.79 3.09 3.89
C ASP A 83 -17.84 1.95 3.47
N PRO A 84 -18.17 1.16 2.42
CA PRO A 84 -17.36 0.02 2.01
C PRO A 84 -15.94 0.42 1.61
N PHE A 85 -15.74 1.67 1.18
CA PHE A 85 -14.44 2.21 0.78
C PHE A 85 -13.75 3.02 1.89
N ARG A 86 -14.43 3.24 3.01
CA ARG A 86 -13.92 3.91 4.22
C ARG A 86 -13.27 5.26 3.91
N THR A 87 -13.92 6.05 3.07
CA THR A 87 -13.50 7.41 2.73
C THR A 87 -13.65 8.29 3.97
N ALA A 88 -12.59 9.01 4.31
CA ALA A 88 -12.52 9.79 5.54
C ALA A 88 -13.08 11.20 5.31
N TRP A 89 -14.40 11.28 5.22
CA TRP A 89 -15.16 12.52 5.03
C TRP A 89 -15.01 13.44 6.23
N MET A 90 -14.64 14.69 5.96
CA MET A 90 -14.65 15.78 6.94
C MET A 90 -15.90 16.64 6.73
N ILE A 91 -16.28 17.43 7.73
CA ILE A 91 -17.39 18.38 7.58
C ILE A 91 -17.15 19.28 6.36
N SER A 92 -18.20 19.48 5.53
CA SER A 92 -18.10 20.33 4.35
C SER A 92 -17.94 21.80 4.75
N VAL A 93 -17.28 22.58 3.89
CA VAL A 93 -16.94 23.97 4.19
C VAL A 93 -17.08 24.90 3.00
N ASP A 94 -17.21 26.18 3.30
CA ASP A 94 -17.05 27.32 2.40
C ASP A 94 -16.10 28.34 3.02
N ALA A 95 -15.45 29.17 2.19
CA ALA A 95 -14.70 30.33 2.68
C ALA A 95 -15.64 31.31 3.39
N ALA A 96 -15.22 31.85 4.53
CA ALA A 96 -16.02 32.83 5.27
C ALA A 96 -16.15 34.19 4.54
N ASN A 97 -15.17 34.53 3.69
CA ASN A 97 -15.10 35.81 3.00
C ASN A 97 -14.69 35.64 1.54
N GLY A 98 -15.14 36.56 0.69
CA GLY A 98 -14.79 36.62 -0.74
C GLY A 98 -15.59 35.65 -1.63
N ILE A 99 -16.75 35.20 -1.14
CA ILE A 99 -17.70 34.34 -1.87
C ILE A 99 -19.14 34.87 -1.68
N THR A 100 -20.10 34.26 -2.38
CA THR A 100 -21.53 34.56 -2.24
C THR A 100 -22.28 33.41 -1.58
N THR A 101 -22.67 32.40 -2.36
CA THR A 101 -23.41 31.23 -1.86
C THR A 101 -22.52 30.01 -1.68
N GLY A 102 -21.27 30.03 -2.17
CA GLY A 102 -20.32 28.93 -2.01
C GLY A 102 -20.28 27.96 -3.20
N ILE A 103 -21.37 27.80 -3.96
CA ILE A 103 -21.48 26.75 -4.98
C ILE A 103 -20.82 27.08 -6.33
N SER A 104 -20.63 28.37 -6.63
CA SER A 104 -20.06 28.80 -7.90
C SER A 104 -18.65 28.22 -8.09
N ALA A 105 -18.16 28.11 -9.34
CA ALA A 105 -16.80 27.63 -9.58
C ALA A 105 -15.75 28.56 -8.96
N ALA A 106 -16.00 29.88 -8.99
CA ALA A 106 -15.14 30.88 -8.34
C ALA A 106 -15.21 30.78 -6.81
N ASP A 107 -16.40 30.57 -6.24
CA ASP A 107 -16.60 30.46 -4.80
C ASP A 107 -15.89 29.20 -4.25
N ARG A 108 -16.05 28.06 -4.92
CA ARG A 108 -15.34 26.82 -4.56
C ARG A 108 -13.84 26.93 -4.74
N SER A 109 -13.37 27.57 -5.82
CA SER A 109 -11.94 27.87 -6.00
C SER A 109 -11.38 28.73 -4.86
N ARG A 110 -12.12 29.75 -4.41
CA ARG A 110 -11.76 30.55 -3.23
C ARG A 110 -11.74 29.73 -1.94
N THR A 111 -12.71 28.85 -1.73
CA THR A 111 -12.72 27.92 -0.57
C THR A 111 -11.51 27.00 -0.58
N ILE A 112 -11.12 26.46 -1.76
CA ILE A 112 -9.92 25.62 -1.91
C ILE A 112 -8.65 26.40 -1.55
N ASP A 113 -8.53 27.66 -1.99
CA ASP A 113 -7.40 28.54 -1.64
C ASP A 113 -7.29 28.75 -0.11
N VAL A 114 -8.41 29.01 0.58
CA VAL A 114 -8.44 29.09 2.05
C VAL A 114 -8.04 27.76 2.69
N LEU A 115 -8.52 26.63 2.18
CA LEU A 115 -8.19 25.30 2.68
C LEU A 115 -6.70 25.00 2.62
N ILE A 116 -5.95 25.52 1.65
CA ILE A 116 -4.50 25.25 1.52
C ILE A 116 -3.60 26.36 2.07
N ASN A 117 -4.13 27.55 2.33
CA ASN A 117 -3.34 28.67 2.84
C ASN A 117 -2.80 28.38 4.25
N PRO A 118 -1.46 28.32 4.46
CA PRO A 118 -0.88 27.98 5.76
C PRO A 118 -1.20 28.98 6.87
N GLN A 119 -1.65 30.20 6.52
CA GLN A 119 -2.07 31.22 7.49
C GLN A 119 -3.56 31.13 7.86
N SER A 120 -4.36 30.38 7.10
CA SER A 120 -5.78 30.29 7.38
C SER A 120 -6.10 29.40 8.58
N GLY A 121 -7.05 29.86 9.38
CA GLY A 121 -7.55 29.23 10.60
C GLY A 121 -9.02 28.83 10.53
N PRO A 122 -9.58 28.25 11.62
CA PRO A 122 -10.97 27.82 11.66
C PRO A 122 -12.01 28.91 11.36
N GLU A 123 -11.69 30.18 11.67
CA GLU A 123 -12.49 31.38 11.47
C GLU A 123 -12.63 31.81 10.01
N ASP A 124 -11.71 31.35 9.15
CA ASP A 124 -11.76 31.62 7.71
C ASP A 124 -12.74 30.70 6.97
N LEU A 125 -13.39 29.77 7.68
CA LEU A 125 -14.27 28.75 7.12
C LEU A 125 -15.65 28.74 7.79
N VAL A 126 -16.69 28.62 6.96
CA VAL A 126 -18.08 28.37 7.39
C VAL A 126 -18.39 26.88 7.23
N ARG A 127 -19.19 26.33 8.15
CA ARG A 127 -19.62 24.93 8.22
C ARG A 127 -21.14 24.89 8.39
N PRO A 128 -21.90 24.07 7.62
CA PRO A 128 -21.46 23.33 6.44
C PRO A 128 -21.18 24.26 5.25
N GLY A 129 -20.69 23.70 4.15
CA GLY A 129 -20.53 24.40 2.87
C GLY A 129 -20.50 23.46 1.67
N HIS A 130 -19.91 23.89 0.55
CA HIS A 130 -20.03 23.21 -0.76
C HIS A 130 -18.73 22.55 -1.24
N VAL A 131 -17.65 22.64 -0.48
CA VAL A 131 -16.40 21.91 -0.71
C VAL A 131 -16.25 20.82 0.35
N PHE A 132 -15.82 19.62 -0.06
CA PHE A 132 -15.74 18.44 0.80
C PHE A 132 -14.28 18.05 1.08
N PRO A 133 -13.71 18.42 2.24
CA PRO A 133 -12.37 18.00 2.59
C PRO A 133 -12.33 16.50 2.92
N LEU A 134 -11.25 15.83 2.51
CA LEU A 134 -11.02 14.42 2.78
C LEU A 134 -9.71 14.24 3.53
N LYS A 135 -9.69 13.39 4.57
CA LYS A 135 -8.45 13.06 5.28
C LYS A 135 -7.69 11.95 4.59
N ALA A 136 -6.52 12.26 4.04
CA ALA A 136 -5.59 11.23 3.58
C ALA A 136 -4.94 10.51 4.78
N ARG A 137 -4.78 9.19 4.67
CA ARG A 137 -4.04 8.42 5.68
C ARG A 137 -2.55 8.72 5.63
N CYS A 138 -1.93 8.82 6.80
CA CYS A 138 -0.47 8.88 6.91
C CYS A 138 0.14 7.64 6.22
N GLY A 139 1.12 7.87 5.34
CA GLY A 139 1.74 6.84 4.50
C GLY A 139 1.16 6.75 3.08
N GLY A 140 0.03 7.41 2.80
CA GLY A 140 -0.52 7.55 1.44
C GLY A 140 -0.94 6.22 0.82
N VAL A 141 -0.70 6.06 -0.49
CA VAL A 141 -1.16 4.88 -1.27
C VAL A 141 -0.53 3.58 -0.80
N LEU A 142 0.58 3.65 -0.07
CA LEU A 142 1.23 2.50 0.56
C LEU A 142 0.44 1.96 1.76
N VAL A 143 -0.47 2.75 2.33
CA VAL A 143 -1.36 2.38 3.44
C VAL A 143 -2.79 2.14 2.98
N ARG A 144 -3.32 3.00 2.11
CA ARG A 144 -4.65 2.86 1.49
C ARG A 144 -4.57 3.26 0.02
N ALA A 145 -4.85 2.32 -0.87
CA ALA A 145 -4.86 2.54 -2.32
C ALA A 145 -6.15 3.23 -2.78
N GLY A 146 -6.41 4.47 -2.33
CA GLY A 146 -7.56 5.27 -2.74
C GLY A 146 -7.16 6.59 -3.40
N HIS A 147 -8.11 7.21 -4.13
CA HIS A 147 -7.91 8.48 -4.85
C HIS A 147 -7.49 9.62 -3.91
N THR A 148 -8.02 9.66 -2.69
CA THR A 148 -7.62 10.59 -1.63
C THR A 148 -6.11 10.53 -1.38
N GLU A 149 -5.56 9.35 -1.08
CA GLU A 149 -4.13 9.17 -0.84
C GLU A 149 -3.29 9.41 -2.09
N ALA A 150 -3.78 8.95 -3.26
CA ALA A 150 -3.06 9.09 -4.52
C ALA A 150 -2.84 10.56 -4.88
N SER A 151 -3.85 11.41 -4.69
CA SER A 151 -3.74 12.84 -4.95
C SER A 151 -2.66 13.50 -4.09
N ILE A 152 -2.65 13.25 -2.77
CA ILE A 152 -1.64 13.79 -1.85
C ILE A 152 -0.23 13.34 -2.23
N ASP A 153 -0.07 12.05 -2.51
CA ASP A 153 1.23 11.48 -2.85
C ASP A 153 1.77 12.05 -4.16
N LEU A 154 0.91 12.19 -5.18
CA LEU A 154 1.28 12.82 -6.45
C LEU A 154 1.73 14.28 -6.25
N MET A 155 1.03 15.06 -5.44
CA MET A 155 1.43 16.45 -5.18
C MET A 155 2.78 16.53 -4.46
N LYS A 156 3.01 15.65 -3.47
CA LYS A 156 4.29 15.57 -2.76
C LYS A 156 5.44 15.19 -3.70
N LEU A 157 5.25 14.16 -4.52
CA LEU A 157 6.23 13.73 -5.51
C LEU A 157 6.50 14.79 -6.58
N ALA A 158 5.49 15.61 -6.89
CA ALA A 158 5.61 16.77 -7.77
C ALA A 158 6.31 17.97 -7.10
N GLY A 159 6.59 17.93 -5.80
CA GLY A 159 7.18 19.05 -5.07
C GLY A 159 6.20 20.21 -4.84
N LEU A 160 4.90 19.93 -4.85
CA LEU A 160 3.82 20.90 -4.67
C LEU A 160 3.27 20.85 -3.22
N CYS A 161 2.38 21.78 -2.89
CA CYS A 161 1.61 21.74 -1.65
C CYS A 161 0.91 20.37 -1.52
N PRO A 162 0.98 19.67 -0.38
CA PRO A 162 0.37 18.35 -0.19
C PRO A 162 -1.15 18.46 0.00
N ALA A 163 -1.82 18.94 -1.05
CA ALA A 163 -3.26 19.13 -1.14
C ALA A 163 -3.69 18.99 -2.60
N GLY A 164 -4.66 18.12 -2.85
CA GLY A 164 -5.24 17.90 -4.18
C GLY A 164 -6.67 18.41 -4.27
N VAL A 165 -7.19 18.51 -5.49
CA VAL A 165 -8.64 18.55 -5.75
C VAL A 165 -8.96 17.39 -6.67
N ILE A 166 -9.92 16.57 -6.26
CA ILE A 166 -10.36 15.40 -7.01
C ILE A 166 -11.85 15.48 -7.36
N CYS A 167 -12.23 14.83 -8.45
CA CYS A 167 -13.61 14.75 -8.91
C CYS A 167 -13.77 13.51 -9.80
N GLU A 168 -14.68 12.61 -9.43
CA GLU A 168 -14.95 11.41 -10.20
C GLU A 168 -15.50 11.76 -11.59
N ILE A 169 -15.21 10.92 -12.59
CA ILE A 169 -15.65 11.13 -13.97
C ILE A 169 -16.88 10.27 -14.27
N MET A 170 -17.99 10.93 -14.60
CA MET A 170 -19.22 10.30 -15.09
C MET A 170 -19.37 10.40 -16.60
N ASN A 171 -20.01 9.39 -17.19
CA ASN A 171 -20.51 9.40 -18.56
C ASN A 171 -21.68 10.40 -18.69
N ASP A 172 -22.06 10.67 -19.95
CA ASP A 172 -23.16 11.59 -20.25
C ASP A 172 -24.52 11.17 -19.68
N ASP A 173 -24.73 9.86 -19.54
CA ASP A 173 -25.94 9.25 -18.98
C ASP A 173 -25.95 9.19 -17.44
N GLY A 174 -24.90 9.70 -16.78
CA GLY A 174 -24.75 9.70 -15.33
C GLY A 174 -24.18 8.41 -14.74
N THR A 175 -23.84 7.41 -15.57
CA THR A 175 -23.08 6.23 -15.09
C THR A 175 -21.61 6.57 -14.90
N MET A 176 -20.90 5.83 -14.04
CA MET A 176 -19.47 6.05 -13.84
C MET A 176 -18.64 5.65 -15.07
N ALA A 177 -17.69 6.50 -15.47
CA ALA A 177 -16.81 6.21 -16.59
C ALA A 177 -15.78 5.14 -16.20
N ARG A 178 -15.75 4.04 -16.96
CA ARG A 178 -14.80 2.94 -16.79
C ARG A 178 -13.58 3.12 -17.69
N LEU A 179 -12.53 2.33 -17.50
CA LEU A 179 -11.23 2.50 -18.15
C LEU A 179 -11.29 2.78 -19.68
N PRO A 180 -12.09 2.08 -20.51
CA PRO A 180 -12.19 2.39 -21.94
C PRO A 180 -12.71 3.81 -22.22
N GLN A 181 -13.72 4.26 -21.44
CA GLN A 181 -14.31 5.59 -21.54
C GLN A 181 -13.34 6.64 -21.02
N LEU A 182 -12.64 6.36 -19.91
CA LEU A 182 -11.60 7.24 -19.35
C LEU A 182 -10.44 7.45 -20.32
N ILE A 183 -10.02 6.42 -21.07
CA ILE A 183 -9.01 6.56 -22.13
C ILE A 183 -9.51 7.48 -23.25
N SER A 184 -10.79 7.40 -23.62
CA SER A 184 -11.40 8.28 -24.61
C SER A 184 -11.46 9.72 -24.09
N PHE A 185 -11.93 9.90 -22.86
CA PHE A 185 -12.01 11.19 -22.16
C PHE A 185 -10.63 11.86 -22.08
N ALA A 186 -9.60 11.12 -21.68
CA ALA A 186 -8.21 11.57 -21.62
C ALA A 186 -7.73 12.12 -22.97
N LYS A 187 -8.03 11.43 -24.07
CA LYS A 187 -7.67 11.88 -25.42
C LYS A 187 -8.42 13.14 -25.83
N THR A 188 -9.74 13.18 -25.60
CA THR A 188 -10.59 14.33 -25.96
C THR A 188 -10.17 15.60 -25.25
N HIS A 189 -9.78 15.50 -23.97
CA HIS A 189 -9.40 16.63 -23.14
C HIS A 189 -7.88 16.82 -23.00
N HIS A 190 -7.08 16.06 -23.74
CA HIS A 190 -5.61 16.10 -23.71
C HIS A 190 -5.02 15.94 -22.30
N LEU A 191 -5.61 15.04 -21.49
CA LEU A 191 -5.16 14.70 -20.15
C LEU A 191 -4.35 13.41 -20.16
N LYS A 192 -3.35 13.33 -19.28
CA LYS A 192 -2.64 12.07 -19.01
C LYS A 192 -3.40 11.22 -17.99
N ILE A 193 -3.21 9.91 -18.06
CA ILE A 193 -3.88 8.94 -17.20
C ILE A 193 -2.87 7.97 -16.57
N CYS A 194 -2.98 7.71 -15.27
CA CYS A 194 -2.21 6.71 -14.55
C CYS A 194 -3.07 5.90 -13.57
N SER A 195 -2.54 4.78 -13.09
CA SER A 195 -3.18 3.97 -12.06
C SER A 195 -2.51 4.14 -10.69
N ILE A 196 -3.30 3.97 -9.63
CA ILE A 196 -2.80 3.91 -8.25
C ILE A 196 -1.77 2.78 -8.09
N ALA A 197 -1.96 1.66 -8.79
CA ALA A 197 -0.99 0.56 -8.80
C ALA A 197 0.39 1.00 -9.32
N SER A 198 0.44 1.75 -10.43
CA SER A 198 1.68 2.32 -10.96
C SER A 198 2.30 3.35 -10.01
N LEU A 199 1.48 4.13 -9.29
CA LEU A 199 1.97 5.06 -8.28
C LEU A 199 2.58 4.35 -7.07
N ILE A 200 1.93 3.27 -6.58
CA ILE A 200 2.46 2.41 -5.51
C ILE A 200 3.82 1.84 -5.92
N GLU A 201 3.93 1.32 -7.14
CA GLU A 201 5.19 0.79 -7.67
C GLU A 201 6.26 1.88 -7.80
N TYR A 202 5.89 3.06 -8.31
CA TYR A 202 6.81 4.20 -8.44
C TYR A 202 7.37 4.61 -7.08
N ARG A 203 6.52 4.87 -6.08
CA ARG A 203 6.94 5.25 -4.72
C ARG A 203 7.85 4.21 -4.09
N ARG A 204 7.48 2.93 -4.22
CA ARG A 204 8.27 1.81 -3.72
C ARG A 204 9.69 1.77 -4.31
N ARG A 205 9.86 2.15 -5.57
CA ARG A 205 11.16 2.17 -6.26
C ARG A 205 11.95 3.46 -6.00
N SER A 206 11.28 4.59 -5.83
CA SER A 206 11.91 5.91 -5.73
C SER A 206 12.19 6.36 -4.30
N GLU A 207 11.46 5.86 -3.31
CA GLU A 207 11.58 6.26 -1.91
C GLU A 207 12.33 5.21 -1.06
N LYS A 208 13.14 5.68 -0.11
CA LYS A 208 13.70 4.82 0.94
C LYS A 208 12.68 4.68 2.07
N LEU A 209 12.01 3.54 2.13
CA LEU A 209 10.90 3.25 3.07
C LEU A 209 11.36 2.50 4.33
N ILE A 210 12.67 2.28 4.46
CA ILE A 210 13.29 1.53 5.56
C ILE A 210 14.38 2.34 6.24
N ALA A 211 14.55 2.11 7.54
CA ALA A 211 15.68 2.63 8.31
C ALA A 211 16.35 1.50 9.10
N ARG A 212 17.68 1.39 9.03
CA ARG A 212 18.45 0.56 9.98
C ARG A 212 18.37 1.21 11.36
N VAL A 213 17.95 0.45 12.38
CA VAL A 213 17.78 1.00 13.75
C VAL A 213 18.71 0.38 14.78
N ALA A 214 19.18 -0.85 14.57
CA ALA A 214 20.16 -1.50 15.44
C ALA A 214 20.90 -2.62 14.70
N GLU A 215 22.11 -2.92 15.15
CA GLU A 215 22.93 -4.00 14.62
C GLU A 215 23.74 -4.66 15.74
N THR A 216 23.82 -5.98 15.75
CA THR A 216 24.64 -6.74 16.69
C THR A 216 25.07 -8.07 16.10
N SER A 217 25.99 -8.76 16.79
CA SER A 217 26.34 -10.13 16.45
C SER A 217 25.55 -11.11 17.30
N LEU A 218 24.90 -12.07 16.63
CA LEU A 218 24.06 -13.08 17.23
C LEU A 218 24.69 -14.48 17.06
N PRO A 219 25.32 -15.03 18.10
CA PRO A 219 25.69 -16.44 18.11
C PRO A 219 24.42 -17.31 18.18
N THR A 220 24.34 -18.31 17.31
CA THR A 220 23.23 -19.29 17.27
C THR A 220 23.80 -20.70 17.21
N ALA A 221 22.94 -21.71 17.37
CA ALA A 221 23.33 -23.11 17.18
C ALA A 221 23.85 -23.41 15.76
N PHE A 222 23.50 -22.59 14.78
CA PHE A 222 23.89 -22.75 13.38
C PHE A 222 25.14 -21.93 13.01
N GLY A 223 25.69 -21.17 13.94
CA GLY A 223 26.81 -20.26 13.70
C GLY A 223 26.49 -18.82 14.07
N ARG A 224 27.41 -17.91 13.75
CA ARG A 224 27.36 -16.51 14.16
C ARG A 224 26.80 -15.65 13.03
N PHE A 225 25.63 -15.07 13.25
CA PHE A 225 24.99 -14.15 12.32
C PHE A 225 25.24 -12.70 12.74
N ARG A 226 25.13 -11.80 11.77
CA ARG A 226 24.95 -10.36 11.98
C ARG A 226 23.45 -10.08 11.97
N LEU A 227 22.91 -9.72 13.12
CA LEU A 227 21.51 -9.35 13.26
C LEU A 227 21.37 -7.85 13.03
N ILE A 228 20.49 -7.46 12.12
CA ILE A 228 20.20 -6.07 11.78
C ILE A 228 18.69 -5.85 11.88
N LEU A 229 18.29 -4.83 12.61
CA LEU A 229 16.90 -4.41 12.73
C LEU A 229 16.59 -3.28 11.75
N TYR A 230 15.49 -3.41 11.03
CA TYR A 230 14.98 -2.44 10.08
C TYR A 230 13.58 -1.97 10.48
N LYS A 231 13.37 -0.66 10.57
CA LYS A 231 12.05 -0.05 10.76
C LYS A 231 11.41 0.26 9.41
N ASP A 232 10.20 -0.26 9.19
CA ASP A 232 9.28 0.18 8.14
C ASP A 232 8.79 1.60 8.50
N LEU A 233 9.14 2.59 7.68
CA LEU A 233 8.81 3.99 7.92
C LEU A 233 7.33 4.32 7.66
N ILE A 234 6.61 3.44 6.97
CA ILE A 234 5.19 3.58 6.65
C ILE A 234 4.34 3.01 7.79
N ARG A 235 4.60 1.78 8.21
CA ARG A 235 3.77 1.07 9.21
C ARG A 235 4.40 0.99 10.60
N GLY A 236 5.64 1.43 10.77
CA GLY A 236 6.36 1.41 12.05
C GLY A 236 6.83 0.01 12.49
N LYS A 237 6.60 -1.03 11.69
CA LYS A 237 7.00 -2.41 12.01
C LYS A 237 8.52 -2.56 12.03
N ILE A 238 9.02 -3.45 12.89
CA ILE A 238 10.44 -3.82 12.92
C ILE A 238 10.61 -5.16 12.21
N HIS A 239 11.48 -5.21 11.20
CA HIS A 239 11.89 -6.40 10.48
C HIS A 239 13.32 -6.78 10.87
N THR A 240 13.66 -8.06 10.79
CA THR A 240 15.00 -8.55 11.18
C THR A 240 15.70 -9.18 9.99
N ALA A 241 16.95 -8.80 9.74
CA ALA A 241 17.84 -9.50 8.83
C ALA A 241 18.94 -10.22 9.62
N LEU A 242 19.07 -11.52 9.40
CA LEU A 242 20.21 -12.32 9.85
C LEU A 242 21.13 -12.55 8.66
N ALA A 243 22.24 -11.83 8.61
CA ALA A 243 23.24 -11.93 7.56
C ALA A 243 24.44 -12.78 8.01
N MET A 244 24.98 -13.59 7.11
CA MET A 244 26.22 -14.33 7.33
C MET A 244 27.16 -14.12 6.14
N GLY A 245 28.45 -13.96 6.43
CA GLY A 245 29.49 -13.75 5.44
C GLY A 245 29.49 -12.35 4.81
N ALA A 246 30.39 -12.20 3.83
CA ALA A 246 30.53 -10.99 3.03
C ALA A 246 29.49 -11.03 1.89
N LEU A 247 28.52 -10.11 1.93
CA LEU A 247 27.40 -10.04 0.98
C LEU A 247 27.71 -9.24 -0.27
N ASP A 248 28.82 -8.50 -0.27
CA ASP A 248 29.33 -7.79 -1.43
C ASP A 248 29.77 -8.79 -2.52
N ASN A 249 29.58 -8.37 -3.77
CA ASN A 249 30.03 -9.04 -4.99
C ASN A 249 29.85 -10.57 -4.98
N GLY A 250 28.68 -11.03 -5.40
CA GLY A 250 28.41 -12.44 -5.63
C GLY A 250 26.97 -12.82 -5.34
N GLU A 251 26.68 -14.10 -5.52
CA GLU A 251 25.37 -14.69 -5.32
C GLU A 251 25.21 -15.08 -3.85
N ALA A 252 24.21 -14.53 -3.17
CA ALA A 252 23.91 -14.88 -1.78
C ALA A 252 22.66 -15.78 -1.72
N LEU A 253 22.68 -16.76 -0.81
CA LEU A 253 21.50 -17.54 -0.51
C LEU A 253 20.55 -16.73 0.39
N VAL A 254 19.32 -16.52 -0.06
CA VAL A 254 18.36 -15.65 0.61
C VAL A 254 17.10 -16.40 0.96
N ARG A 255 16.65 -16.27 2.21
CA ARG A 255 15.33 -16.71 2.68
C ARG A 255 14.51 -15.52 3.15
N VAL A 256 13.43 -15.21 2.43
CA VAL A 256 12.39 -14.29 2.92
C VAL A 256 11.35 -15.09 3.72
N HIS A 257 11.50 -15.05 5.04
CA HIS A 257 10.66 -15.72 6.02
C HIS A 257 9.58 -14.78 6.55
N SER A 258 8.35 -15.25 6.62
CA SER A 258 7.26 -14.50 7.25
C SER A 258 7.11 -15.01 8.68
N GLU A 259 7.06 -14.09 9.64
CA GLU A 259 6.87 -14.38 11.04
C GLU A 259 5.73 -15.39 11.26
N CYS A 260 5.99 -16.37 12.13
CA CYS A 260 5.01 -17.36 12.54
C CYS A 260 5.26 -17.72 14.00
N LEU A 261 4.63 -17.01 14.94
CA LEU A 261 4.82 -17.24 16.38
C LEU A 261 4.59 -18.71 16.77
N THR A 262 3.48 -19.28 16.28
CA THR A 262 3.12 -20.67 16.58
C THR A 262 4.16 -21.68 16.06
N GLY A 263 4.74 -21.43 14.89
CA GLY A 263 5.67 -22.37 14.26
C GLY A 263 7.11 -22.15 14.68
N ASP A 264 7.56 -20.90 14.64
CA ASP A 264 8.95 -20.51 14.85
C ASP A 264 9.34 -20.50 16.34
N VAL A 265 8.40 -20.17 17.25
CA VAL A 265 8.66 -20.08 18.70
C VAL A 265 8.12 -21.28 19.46
N PHE A 266 6.87 -21.67 19.20
CA PHE A 266 6.21 -22.76 19.94
C PHE A 266 6.32 -24.14 19.28
N GLY A 267 6.99 -24.26 18.12
CA GLY A 267 7.22 -25.54 17.47
C GLY A 267 5.95 -26.24 16.97
N SER A 268 4.90 -25.48 16.62
CA SER A 268 3.63 -26.05 16.15
C SER A 268 3.81 -26.96 14.93
N LEU A 269 3.32 -28.20 15.07
CA LEU A 269 3.33 -29.20 14.00
C LEU A 269 2.24 -28.99 12.94
N ARG A 270 1.31 -28.04 13.15
CA ARG A 270 0.25 -27.70 12.17
C ARG A 270 0.78 -26.99 10.92
N CYS A 271 1.98 -26.43 11.00
CA CYS A 271 2.66 -25.79 9.89
C CYS A 271 4.11 -26.28 9.77
N ASP A 272 4.79 -25.83 8.72
CA ASP A 272 6.19 -26.15 8.42
C ASP A 272 7.13 -24.95 8.67
N CYS A 273 6.63 -23.84 9.23
CA CYS A 273 7.37 -22.58 9.34
C CYS A 273 8.66 -22.70 10.15
N GLY A 274 8.60 -23.22 11.38
CA GLY A 274 9.78 -23.35 12.24
C GLY A 274 10.86 -24.22 11.62
N ARG A 275 10.48 -25.41 11.11
CA ARG A 275 11.40 -26.32 10.41
C ARG A 275 12.02 -25.70 9.16
N GLN A 276 11.25 -24.90 8.41
CA GLN A 276 11.80 -24.15 7.26
C GLN A 276 12.79 -23.07 7.70
N LEU A 277 12.54 -22.38 8.82
CA LEU A 277 13.46 -21.37 9.35
C LEU A 277 14.79 -22.02 9.76
N GLU A 278 14.74 -23.09 10.54
CA GLU A 278 15.92 -23.86 10.96
C GLU A 278 16.71 -24.38 9.75
N LYS A 279 16.04 -25.03 8.80
CA LYS A 279 16.69 -25.54 7.57
C LYS A 279 17.33 -24.42 6.75
N ALA A 280 16.71 -23.24 6.68
CA ALA A 280 17.30 -22.08 6.01
C ALA A 280 18.54 -21.56 6.75
N MET A 281 18.53 -21.53 8.08
CA MET A 281 19.70 -21.19 8.90
C MET A 281 20.84 -22.17 8.67
N GLU A 282 20.56 -23.47 8.64
CA GLU A 282 21.56 -24.50 8.36
C GLU A 282 22.18 -24.35 6.96
N LEU A 283 21.36 -24.16 5.92
CA LEU A 283 21.85 -24.04 4.55
C LEU A 283 22.73 -22.80 4.38
N ILE A 284 22.29 -21.65 4.92
CA ILE A 284 23.08 -20.41 4.88
C ILE A 284 24.37 -20.55 5.69
N ALA A 285 24.33 -21.24 6.83
CA ALA A 285 25.50 -21.53 7.63
C ALA A 285 26.54 -22.38 6.89
N ARG A 286 26.07 -23.43 6.20
CA ARG A 286 26.95 -24.30 5.40
C ARG A 286 27.65 -23.56 4.27
N GLU A 287 26.97 -22.61 3.64
CA GLU A 287 27.56 -21.79 2.56
C GLU A 287 28.37 -20.60 3.07
N ASN A 288 28.19 -20.22 4.35
CA ASN A 288 28.81 -19.08 5.00
C ASN A 288 28.61 -17.74 4.23
N LYS A 289 27.53 -17.64 3.44
CA LYS A 289 27.18 -16.45 2.65
C LYS A 289 25.67 -16.41 2.35
N GLY A 290 24.93 -15.62 3.12
CA GLY A 290 23.48 -15.54 2.92
C GLY A 290 22.74 -14.64 3.89
N VAL A 291 21.44 -14.50 3.65
CA VAL A 291 20.54 -13.66 4.45
C VAL A 291 19.24 -14.38 4.74
N ILE A 292 18.84 -14.41 6.00
CA ILE A 292 17.45 -14.67 6.40
C ILE A 292 16.81 -13.34 6.72
N LEU A 293 15.79 -13.00 5.95
CA LEU A 293 14.95 -11.85 6.20
C LEU A 293 13.67 -12.31 6.90
N TYR A 294 13.57 -12.01 8.19
CA TYR A 294 12.41 -12.30 9.03
C TYR A 294 11.45 -11.10 9.03
N MET A 295 10.39 -11.23 8.24
CA MET A 295 9.38 -10.19 8.05
C MET A 295 8.27 -10.32 9.08
N SER A 296 8.02 -9.25 9.84
CA SER A 296 6.95 -9.16 10.86
C SER A 296 5.55 -9.05 10.24
N GLN A 297 5.11 -10.17 9.65
CA GLN A 297 3.88 -10.33 8.89
C GLN A 297 3.19 -11.66 9.18
N GLU A 298 2.92 -11.89 10.46
CA GLU A 298 2.15 -13.04 10.95
C GLU A 298 0.83 -13.25 10.18
N GLY A 299 0.46 -14.52 10.00
CA GLY A 299 -0.79 -14.92 9.35
C GLY A 299 -0.88 -14.56 7.87
N ARG A 300 0.25 -14.30 7.18
CA ARG A 300 0.30 -13.70 5.83
C ARG A 300 -0.16 -12.24 5.80
N GLY A 301 0.05 -11.52 6.90
CA GLY A 301 -0.25 -10.09 7.02
C GLY A 301 -1.53 -9.77 7.81
N ILE A 302 -2.40 -10.76 8.08
CA ILE A 302 -3.64 -10.56 8.86
C ILE A 302 -3.39 -10.46 10.38
N GLY A 303 -2.19 -10.85 10.85
CA GLY A 303 -1.83 -10.84 12.26
C GLY A 303 -2.22 -12.11 13.03
N LEU A 304 -1.74 -12.19 14.28
CA LEU A 304 -1.87 -13.39 15.10
C LEU A 304 -3.33 -13.71 15.47
N VAL A 305 -4.10 -12.70 15.89
CA VAL A 305 -5.50 -12.89 16.33
C VAL A 305 -6.33 -13.53 15.22
N GLU A 306 -6.28 -12.96 14.01
CA GLU A 306 -7.05 -13.45 12.87
C GLU A 306 -6.57 -14.82 12.38
N LYS A 307 -5.25 -15.08 12.44
CA LYS A 307 -4.71 -16.43 12.21
C LYS A 307 -5.29 -17.46 13.17
N ILE A 308 -5.38 -17.15 14.47
CA ILE A 308 -5.94 -18.09 15.46
C ILE A 308 -7.45 -18.28 15.25
N LYS A 309 -8.19 -17.23 14.86
CA LYS A 309 -9.60 -17.39 14.43
C LYS A 309 -9.71 -18.31 13.22
N ALA A 310 -8.81 -18.17 12.23
CA ALA A 310 -8.78 -19.06 11.07
C ALA A 310 -8.49 -20.52 11.48
N TYR A 311 -7.62 -20.74 12.47
CA TYR A 311 -7.39 -22.09 13.03
C TYR A 311 -8.65 -22.65 13.69
N ALA A 312 -9.37 -21.84 14.47
CA ALA A 312 -10.62 -22.27 15.09
C ALA A 312 -11.70 -22.65 14.06
N LEU A 313 -11.72 -21.99 12.89
CA LEU A 313 -12.57 -22.38 11.76
C LEU A 313 -12.09 -23.66 11.08
N GLN A 314 -10.77 -23.84 10.94
CA GLN A 314 -10.19 -25.07 10.38
C GLN A 314 -10.46 -26.29 11.26
N ASP A 315 -10.43 -26.12 12.58
CA ASP A 315 -10.80 -27.16 13.54
C ASP A 315 -12.27 -27.59 13.41
N LYS A 316 -13.11 -26.74 12.79
CA LYS A 316 -14.52 -27.04 12.43
C LYS A 316 -14.69 -27.59 11.01
N GLY A 317 -13.59 -27.83 10.29
CA GLY A 317 -13.59 -28.54 9.01
C GLY A 317 -13.30 -27.70 7.77
N LEU A 318 -13.16 -26.37 7.90
CA LEU A 318 -12.76 -25.52 6.76
C LEU A 318 -11.28 -25.73 6.43
N ASP A 319 -10.90 -25.54 5.17
CA ASP A 319 -9.48 -25.44 4.83
C ASP A 319 -8.90 -24.04 5.05
N THR A 320 -7.59 -23.89 4.85
CA THR A 320 -6.89 -22.61 5.09
C THR A 320 -7.36 -21.47 4.18
N VAL A 321 -7.78 -21.74 2.94
CA VAL A 321 -8.27 -20.71 2.03
C VAL A 321 -9.69 -20.33 2.42
N GLU A 322 -10.55 -21.31 2.64
CA GLU A 322 -11.95 -21.13 3.05
C GLU A 322 -12.06 -20.35 4.36
N ALA A 323 -11.22 -20.68 5.36
CA ALA A 323 -11.20 -19.97 6.63
C ALA A 323 -10.80 -18.49 6.48
N ASN A 324 -9.88 -18.15 5.57
CA ASN A 324 -9.49 -16.75 5.34
C ASN A 324 -10.57 -15.98 4.58
N VAL A 325 -11.20 -16.61 3.58
CA VAL A 325 -12.33 -16.02 2.84
C VAL A 325 -13.52 -15.78 3.78
N ALA A 326 -13.83 -16.73 4.67
CA ALA A 326 -14.88 -16.59 5.67
C ALA A 326 -14.61 -15.44 6.67
N LEU A 327 -13.34 -15.09 6.89
CA LEU A 327 -12.93 -13.95 7.71
C LEU A 327 -12.81 -12.63 6.91
N GLY A 328 -13.10 -12.65 5.60
CA GLY A 328 -13.10 -11.46 4.75
C GLY A 328 -11.72 -10.98 4.29
N TYR A 329 -10.67 -11.81 4.38
CA TYR A 329 -9.31 -11.44 3.99
C TYR A 329 -8.90 -11.97 2.62
N LYS A 330 -8.13 -11.18 1.86
CA LYS A 330 -7.45 -11.66 0.65
C LYS A 330 -6.48 -12.80 1.00
N PRO A 331 -6.24 -13.78 0.10
CA PRO A 331 -5.39 -14.94 0.38
C PRO A 331 -3.91 -14.63 0.74
N ASP A 332 -3.41 -13.45 0.37
CA ASP A 332 -2.05 -12.99 0.64
C ASP A 332 -1.99 -11.45 0.68
N LEU A 333 -1.57 -10.88 1.82
CA LEU A 333 -1.42 -9.43 2.02
C LEU A 333 0.04 -9.04 2.32
N ARG A 334 0.99 -9.91 2.01
CA ARG A 334 2.42 -9.70 2.34
C ARG A 334 3.02 -8.55 1.52
N ASP A 335 3.86 -7.75 2.16
CA ASP A 335 4.58 -6.65 1.52
C ASP A 335 6.00 -7.10 1.13
N TYR A 336 6.16 -7.42 -0.15
CA TYR A 336 7.46 -7.82 -0.70
C TYR A 336 8.39 -6.63 -0.97
N GLY A 337 7.85 -5.40 -1.01
CA GLY A 337 8.62 -4.22 -1.35
C GLY A 337 9.59 -3.79 -0.25
N ILE A 338 9.12 -3.81 1.00
CA ILE A 338 9.98 -3.57 2.17
C ILE A 338 11.11 -4.59 2.22
N GLY A 339 10.81 -5.87 1.96
CA GLY A 339 11.83 -6.91 2.00
C GLY A 339 12.88 -6.76 0.90
N ALA A 340 12.46 -6.34 -0.30
CA ALA A 340 13.37 -6.05 -1.39
C ALA A 340 14.30 -4.86 -1.07
N GLN A 341 13.77 -3.77 -0.50
CA GLN A 341 14.62 -2.64 -0.06
C GLN A 341 15.63 -3.06 1.01
N ILE A 342 15.26 -3.94 1.95
CA ILE A 342 16.19 -4.44 2.98
C ILE A 342 17.33 -5.21 2.33
N LEU A 343 17.03 -6.12 1.40
CA LEU A 343 18.05 -6.89 0.68
C LEU A 343 18.98 -5.99 -0.16
N ALA A 344 18.41 -4.98 -0.84
CA ALA A 344 19.20 -4.01 -1.60
C ALA A 344 20.10 -3.16 -0.68
N ASP A 345 19.59 -2.73 0.48
CA ASP A 345 20.35 -1.97 1.48
C ASP A 345 21.48 -2.81 2.10
N LEU A 346 21.32 -4.14 2.21
CA LEU A 346 22.39 -5.08 2.58
C LEU A 346 23.48 -5.24 1.49
N GLY A 347 23.30 -4.61 0.32
CA GLY A 347 24.25 -4.63 -0.79
C GLY A 347 24.02 -5.76 -1.80
N LEU A 348 22.91 -6.50 -1.69
CA LEU A 348 22.63 -7.62 -2.59
C LEU A 348 22.14 -7.12 -3.96
N ARG A 349 22.57 -7.81 -5.01
CA ARG A 349 22.15 -7.57 -6.40
C ARG A 349 21.67 -8.84 -7.10
N SER A 350 22.30 -9.97 -6.82
CA SER A 350 21.92 -11.29 -7.35
C SER A 350 21.69 -12.26 -6.20
N ILE A 351 20.55 -12.95 -6.19
CA ILE A 351 20.15 -13.82 -5.08
C ILE A 351 19.68 -15.19 -5.56
N ARG A 352 20.06 -16.23 -4.79
CA ARG A 352 19.46 -17.57 -4.88
C ARG A 352 18.38 -17.65 -3.81
N LEU A 353 17.11 -17.75 -4.21
CA LEU A 353 15.98 -17.61 -3.32
C LEU A 353 15.50 -18.97 -2.79
N LEU A 354 15.56 -19.16 -1.48
CA LEU A 354 15.02 -20.33 -0.75
C LEU A 354 13.48 -20.27 -0.67
N THR A 355 12.79 -20.84 -1.66
CA THR A 355 11.33 -20.83 -1.73
C THR A 355 10.74 -22.00 -2.53
N ASN A 356 9.61 -22.51 -2.04
CA ASN A 356 8.76 -23.47 -2.76
C ASN A 356 7.63 -22.78 -3.55
N ASN A 357 7.52 -21.45 -3.44
CA ASN A 357 6.46 -20.69 -4.10
C ASN A 357 7.04 -19.85 -5.25
N PRO A 358 6.69 -20.13 -6.51
CA PRO A 358 7.17 -19.39 -7.67
C PRO A 358 6.66 -17.94 -7.73
N ARG A 359 5.48 -17.65 -7.18
CA ARG A 359 4.89 -16.29 -7.18
C ARG A 359 5.69 -15.28 -6.35
N LYS A 360 6.54 -15.75 -5.41
CA LYS A 360 7.40 -14.86 -4.60
C LYS A 360 8.48 -14.14 -5.41
N ILE A 361 8.79 -14.59 -6.62
CA ILE A 361 9.89 -14.06 -7.45
C ILE A 361 9.52 -12.70 -8.05
N VAL A 362 8.29 -12.55 -8.54
CA VAL A 362 7.81 -11.36 -9.26
C VAL A 362 7.91 -10.08 -8.42
N GLY A 363 7.80 -10.18 -7.09
CA GLY A 363 7.84 -9.03 -6.19
C GLY A 363 9.24 -8.47 -5.89
N LEU A 364 10.32 -9.21 -6.17
CA LEU A 364 11.69 -8.82 -5.81
C LEU A 364 12.45 -8.14 -6.96
N GLU A 365 12.14 -8.47 -8.21
CA GLU A 365 12.92 -8.02 -9.38
C GLU A 365 12.83 -6.51 -9.63
N GLY A 366 11.78 -5.85 -9.15
CA GLY A 366 11.56 -4.41 -9.30
C GLY A 366 12.54 -3.50 -8.53
N TYR A 367 13.43 -4.05 -7.69
CA TYR A 367 14.32 -3.29 -6.79
C TYR A 367 15.80 -3.43 -7.14
N GLY A 368 16.12 -3.78 -8.39
CA GLY A 368 17.50 -4.03 -8.80
C GLY A 368 18.10 -5.32 -8.22
N LEU A 369 17.23 -6.20 -7.69
CA LEU A 369 17.58 -7.56 -7.29
C LEU A 369 17.26 -8.51 -8.44
N ARG A 370 18.20 -9.37 -8.82
CA ARG A 370 17.98 -10.45 -9.79
C ARG A 370 17.89 -11.77 -9.05
N VAL A 371 16.76 -12.46 -9.18
CA VAL A 371 16.63 -13.85 -8.72
C VAL A 371 17.23 -14.75 -9.80
N ILE A 372 18.40 -15.31 -9.51
CA ILE A 372 19.14 -16.14 -10.48
C ILE A 372 18.83 -17.63 -10.36
N GLU A 373 18.37 -18.06 -9.19
CA GLU A 373 18.05 -19.45 -8.90
C GLU A 373 16.94 -19.49 -7.84
N ARG A 374 16.02 -20.45 -8.00
CA ARG A 374 15.06 -20.84 -6.96
C ARG A 374 15.55 -22.15 -6.33
N VAL A 375 15.96 -22.08 -5.07
CA VAL A 375 16.43 -23.24 -4.31
C VAL A 375 15.25 -23.78 -3.48
N PRO A 376 14.82 -25.04 -3.67
CA PRO A 376 13.74 -25.63 -2.87
C PRO A 376 14.10 -25.68 -1.38
N LEU A 377 13.09 -25.45 -0.53
CA LEU A 377 13.18 -25.52 0.92
C LEU A 377 12.06 -26.42 1.46
N GLU A 378 12.16 -27.71 1.14
CA GLU A 378 11.18 -28.70 1.58
C GLU A 378 11.51 -29.23 2.97
N THR A 379 10.48 -29.62 3.72
CA THR A 379 10.58 -30.27 5.03
C THR A 379 9.69 -31.49 5.01
N GLU A 380 10.09 -32.58 5.67
CA GLU A 380 9.26 -33.77 5.76
C GLU A 380 7.86 -33.44 6.32
N PRO A 381 6.79 -33.81 5.60
CA PRO A 381 5.43 -33.72 6.11
C PRO A 381 5.24 -34.55 7.38
N ASN A 382 4.30 -34.12 8.23
CA ASN A 382 3.84 -34.90 9.36
C ASN A 382 2.30 -35.01 9.31
N PRO A 383 1.68 -35.92 10.10
CA PRO A 383 0.23 -36.12 10.05
C PRO A 383 -0.60 -34.85 10.31
N ALA A 384 -0.09 -33.92 11.12
CA ALA A 384 -0.79 -32.69 11.50
C ALA A 384 -0.73 -31.58 10.42
N ASN A 385 0.29 -31.57 9.56
CA ASN A 385 0.43 -30.55 8.50
C ASN A 385 0.20 -31.06 7.08
N TYR A 386 0.04 -32.37 6.85
CA TYR A 386 -0.13 -32.92 5.50
C TYR A 386 -1.25 -32.24 4.70
N LYS A 387 -2.44 -32.07 5.31
CA LYS A 387 -3.59 -31.36 4.68
C LYS A 387 -3.24 -29.92 4.31
N TYR A 388 -2.52 -29.23 5.18
CA TYR A 388 -2.08 -27.85 4.97
C TYR A 388 -1.07 -27.74 3.82
N LEU A 389 -0.09 -28.65 3.75
CA LEU A 389 0.90 -28.69 2.67
C LEU A 389 0.26 -29.07 1.32
N LYS A 390 -0.69 -30.01 1.34
CA LYS A 390 -1.51 -30.35 0.17
C LYS A 390 -2.28 -29.14 -0.37
N ALA A 391 -2.95 -28.38 0.51
CA ALA A 391 -3.64 -27.15 0.12
C ALA A 391 -2.68 -26.09 -0.46
N LYS A 392 -1.47 -25.95 0.08
CA LYS A 392 -0.43 -25.08 -0.49
C LYS A 392 -0.06 -25.49 -1.93
N LYS A 393 0.11 -26.78 -2.18
CA LYS A 393 0.43 -27.30 -3.51
C LYS A 393 -0.72 -27.07 -4.49
N GLU A 394 -1.91 -27.55 -4.14
CA GLU A 394 -3.07 -27.59 -5.05
C GLU A 394 -3.72 -26.22 -5.27
N LYS A 395 -3.83 -25.40 -4.22
CA LYS A 395 -4.58 -24.13 -4.28
C LYS A 395 -3.70 -22.88 -4.35
N LEU A 396 -2.46 -22.95 -3.85
CA LEU A 396 -1.56 -21.79 -3.78
C LEU A 396 -0.36 -21.86 -4.72
N GLY A 397 -0.29 -22.91 -5.55
CA GLY A 397 0.74 -23.09 -6.58
C GLY A 397 2.14 -23.31 -6.03
N HIS A 398 2.25 -23.89 -4.83
CA HIS A 398 3.56 -24.27 -4.29
C HIS A 398 4.07 -25.53 -5.00
N ASP A 399 5.36 -25.53 -5.33
CA ASP A 399 6.09 -26.68 -5.85
C ASP A 399 6.61 -27.50 -4.66
N LEU A 400 5.91 -28.59 -4.32
CA LEU A 400 6.20 -29.44 -3.18
C LEU A 400 6.14 -30.91 -3.60
N GLN A 401 7.16 -31.67 -3.22
CA GLN A 401 7.09 -33.13 -3.17
C GLN A 401 6.46 -33.54 -1.84
N LEU A 402 5.30 -34.22 -1.87
CA LEU A 402 4.49 -34.57 -0.70
C LEU A 402 4.43 -36.07 -0.49
#